data_AF-A0A0D2LXL5-F1
#
_entry.id   AF-A0A0D2LXL5-F1
#
_cell.length_a   1.000
_cell.length_b   1.000
_cell.length_c   1.000
_cell.angle_alpha   90.00
_cell.angle_beta   90.00
_cell.angle_gamma   90.00
#
_symmetry.space_group_name_H-M   'P 1'
#
loop_
_entity.id
_entity.type
_entity.pdbx_description
1 polymer ?
#
loop_
_entity_poly.entity_id
_entity_poly.type
_entity_poly.pdbx_seq_one_letter_code
_entity_poly.pdbx_strand_id
1 'polypeptide(L)'
;MEEGYRTLGDAFTVPVAHKRVTFLIGPDVAPHFFKATDDELSQTEVYNFNVPTFGRGVVYDVRTEQFRFFTEALKKDRLKKYVPQFAAEAEV
;
A
#
# COMPACT_ATOMS: atom_id res chain seq x y z
N MET A 1 -9.88 -5.69 16.16
CA MET A 1 -10.46 -5.06 14.96
C MET A 1 -11.87 -5.59 14.72
N GLU A 2 -12.06 -6.91 14.68
CA GLU A 2 -13.38 -7.56 14.61
C GLU A 2 -14.34 -7.14 15.74
N GLU A 3 -13.85 -7.11 16.98
CA GLU A 3 -14.67 -6.63 18.11
C GLU A 3 -15.09 -5.16 17.95
N GLY A 4 -14.14 -4.28 17.57
CA GLY A 4 -14.42 -2.87 17.33
C GLY A 4 -15.44 -2.66 16.21
N TYR A 5 -15.33 -3.42 15.11
CA TYR A 5 -16.30 -3.42 14.03
C TYR A 5 -17.69 -3.85 14.52
N ARG A 6 -17.77 -4.93 15.31
CA ARG A 6 -19.02 -5.43 15.87
C ARG A 6 -19.68 -4.44 16.84
N THR A 7 -18.91 -3.70 17.62
CA THR A 7 -19.44 -2.81 18.68
C THR A 7 -19.63 -1.35 18.25
N LEU A 8 -18.81 -0.86 17.31
CA LEU A 8 -18.77 0.54 16.90
C LEU A 8 -19.16 0.76 15.42
N GLY A 9 -19.31 -0.33 14.66
CA GLY A 9 -19.70 -0.30 13.25
C GLY A 9 -18.53 -0.08 12.29
N ASP A 10 -18.87 0.44 11.12
CA ASP A 10 -18.00 0.48 9.94
C ASP A 10 -16.85 1.50 10.05
N ALA A 11 -17.00 2.55 10.87
CA ALA A 11 -16.00 3.57 11.07
C ALA A 11 -15.75 3.84 12.55
N PHE A 12 -14.53 3.60 13.03
CA PHE A 12 -14.18 3.83 14.44
C PHE A 12 -12.71 4.21 14.61
N THR A 13 -12.41 4.94 15.69
CA THR A 13 -11.04 5.38 16.02
C THR A 13 -10.53 4.69 17.27
N VAL A 14 -9.30 4.19 17.21
CA VAL A 14 -8.59 3.58 18.34
C VAL A 14 -7.30 4.36 18.61
N PRO A 15 -6.97 4.66 19.87
CA PRO A 15 -5.66 5.19 20.21
C PRO A 15 -4.59 4.10 20.04
N VAL A 16 -3.55 4.39 19.27
CA VAL A 16 -2.40 3.49 19.04
C VAL A 16 -1.12 4.28 19.35
N ALA A 17 -0.49 3.93 20.48
CA ALA A 17 0.62 4.71 21.04
C ALA A 17 0.25 6.20 21.16
N HIS A 18 0.98 7.09 20.48
CA HIS A 18 0.73 8.54 20.47
C HIS A 18 -0.18 8.99 19.31
N LYS A 19 -0.67 8.08 18.46
CA LYS A 19 -1.49 8.39 17.29
C LYS A 19 -2.93 7.94 17.48
N ARG A 20 -3.85 8.62 16.79
CA ARG A 20 -5.25 8.19 16.65
C ARG A 20 -5.42 7.52 15.30
N VAL A 21 -5.79 6.25 15.29
CA VAL A 21 -5.95 5.47 14.06
C VAL A 21 -7.43 5.21 13.83
N THR A 22 -7.93 5.71 12.69
CA THR A 22 -9.33 5.51 12.27
C THR A 22 -9.40 4.37 11.28
N PHE A 23 -10.22 3.37 11.60
CA PHE A 23 -10.52 2.24 10.74
C PHE A 23 -11.77 2.53 9.93
N LEU A 24 -11.72 2.24 8.63
CA LEU A 24 -12.85 2.33 7.69
C LEU A 24 -13.03 0.93 7.08
N ILE A 25 -14.00 0.19 7.58
CA ILE A 25 -14.24 -1.23 7.25
C ILE A 25 -15.65 -1.38 6.69
N GLY A 26 -15.77 -1.79 5.43
CA GLY A 26 -17.07 -2.01 4.77
C GLY A 26 -17.17 -1.27 3.43
N PRO A 27 -18.11 -1.67 2.56
CA PRO A 27 -18.23 -1.15 1.20
C PRO A 27 -18.64 0.33 1.14
N ASP A 28 -19.36 0.83 2.13
CA ASP A 28 -19.83 2.23 2.16
C ASP A 28 -18.71 3.19 2.58
N VAL A 29 -17.81 2.75 3.47
CA VAL A 29 -16.76 3.59 4.04
C VAL A 29 -15.39 3.42 3.36
N ALA A 30 -15.08 2.24 2.83
CA ALA A 30 -13.81 1.96 2.17
C ALA A 30 -13.49 2.87 0.96
N PRO A 31 -14.47 3.29 0.12
CA PRO A 31 -14.21 4.21 -0.97
C PRO A 31 -13.62 5.54 -0.52
N HIS A 32 -13.95 6.03 0.68
CA HIS A 32 -13.35 7.26 1.21
C HIS A 32 -11.85 7.10 1.46
N PHE A 33 -11.37 5.91 1.81
CA PHE A 33 -9.94 5.64 1.98
C PHE A 33 -9.23 5.50 0.62
N PHE A 34 -9.79 4.67 -0.28
CA PHE A 34 -9.11 4.33 -1.54
C PHE A 34 -9.20 5.40 -2.63
N LYS A 35 -10.19 6.30 -2.56
CA LYS A 35 -10.38 7.37 -3.55
C LYS A 35 -9.94 8.75 -3.07
N ALA A 36 -9.55 8.87 -1.80
CA ALA A 36 -9.04 10.13 -1.27
C ALA A 36 -7.81 10.59 -2.06
N THR A 37 -7.73 11.90 -2.23
CA THR A 37 -6.54 12.55 -2.79
C THR A 37 -5.42 12.58 -1.75
N ASP A 38 -4.18 12.80 -2.19
CA ASP A 38 -3.02 12.88 -1.28
C ASP A 38 -3.10 14.12 -0.36
N ASP A 39 -3.87 15.15 -0.76
CA ASP A 39 -4.17 16.32 0.08
C ASP A 39 -5.14 15.99 1.21
N GLU A 40 -6.04 15.03 1.01
CA GLU A 40 -7.01 14.56 2.02
C GLU A 40 -6.42 13.47 2.92
N LEU A 41 -5.70 12.51 2.34
CA LEU A 41 -5.07 11.38 3.03
C LEU A 41 -3.65 11.17 2.49
N SER A 42 -2.69 11.89 3.09
CA SER A 42 -1.29 11.81 2.69
C SER A 42 -0.68 10.45 3.03
N GLN A 43 -0.08 9.83 2.01
CA GLN A 43 0.66 8.59 2.18
C GLN A 43 2.10 8.84 2.68
N THR A 44 2.64 10.03 2.44
CA THR A 44 4.04 10.38 2.73
C THR A 44 4.42 10.17 4.20
N GLU A 45 3.55 10.58 5.13
CA GLU A 45 3.84 10.47 6.57
C GLU A 45 4.04 9.02 7.02
N VAL A 46 3.22 8.10 6.49
CA VAL A 46 3.28 6.68 6.84
C VAL A 46 4.46 5.99 6.15
N TYR A 47 4.76 6.36 4.90
CA TYR A 47 5.87 5.76 4.15
C TYR A 47 7.25 6.29 4.53
N ASN A 48 7.36 7.45 5.19
CA ASN A 48 8.62 7.93 5.74
C ASN A 48 9.28 6.91 6.68
N PHE A 49 8.49 6.05 7.33
CA PHE A 49 8.99 4.92 8.11
C PHE A 49 9.86 3.95 7.29
N ASN A 50 9.59 3.79 5.99
CA ASN A 50 10.29 2.85 5.11
C ASN A 50 11.51 3.46 4.40
N VAL A 51 11.75 4.77 4.54
CA VAL A 51 12.91 5.47 3.94
C VAL A 51 14.26 4.85 4.35
N PRO A 52 14.48 4.41 5.60
CA PRO A 52 15.73 3.72 5.95
C PRO A 52 15.97 2.41 5.20
N THR A 53 14.91 1.72 4.76
CA THR A 53 15.01 0.44 4.04
C THR A 53 15.22 0.65 2.54
N PHE A 54 14.46 1.55 1.92
CA PHE A 54 14.49 1.75 0.47
C PHE A 54 15.48 2.83 0.01
N GLY A 55 15.86 3.75 0.91
CA GLY A 55 16.63 4.94 0.57
C GLY A 55 15.76 6.18 0.35
N ARG A 56 16.40 7.36 0.34
CA ARG A 56 15.74 8.64 0.02
C ARG A 56 15.53 8.75 -1.49
N GLY A 57 14.44 9.38 -1.94
CA GLY A 57 14.21 9.62 -3.36
C GLY A 57 13.72 8.42 -4.18
N VAL A 58 13.23 7.35 -3.53
CA VAL A 58 12.77 6.13 -4.21
C VAL A 58 11.39 5.68 -3.72
N VAL A 59 10.64 5.08 -4.64
CA VAL A 59 9.29 4.50 -4.53
C VAL A 59 8.21 5.51 -4.13
N TYR A 60 8.29 6.06 -2.92
CA TYR A 60 7.24 6.88 -2.32
C TYR A 60 7.52 8.38 -2.39
N ASP A 61 8.78 8.75 -2.64
CA ASP A 61 9.23 10.15 -2.77
C ASP A 61 9.09 10.66 -4.22
N VAL A 62 9.07 9.76 -5.23
CA VAL A 62 9.05 10.10 -6.67
C VAL A 62 8.07 9.21 -7.44
N ARG A 63 6.80 9.23 -6.99
CA ARG A 63 5.80 8.18 -7.21
C ARG A 63 5.51 7.85 -8.68
N THR A 64 5.12 8.81 -9.50
CA THR A 64 4.44 8.49 -10.78
C THR A 64 5.34 7.79 -11.80
N GLU A 65 6.56 8.30 -12.02
CA GLU A 65 7.46 7.73 -13.03
C GLU A 65 8.10 6.41 -12.57
N GLN A 66 8.44 6.27 -11.29
CA GLN A 66 9.02 5.01 -10.78
C GLN A 66 7.99 3.87 -10.75
N PHE A 67 6.73 4.16 -10.39
CA PHE A 67 5.67 3.17 -10.47
C PHE A 67 5.38 2.76 -11.92
N ARG A 68 5.52 3.68 -12.89
CA ARG A 68 5.39 3.34 -14.31
C ARG A 68 6.43 2.29 -14.73
N PHE A 69 7.70 2.49 -14.39
CA PHE A 69 8.75 1.51 -14.70
C PHE A 69 8.47 0.14 -14.08
N PHE A 70 8.02 0.11 -12.83
CA PHE A 70 7.67 -1.14 -12.13
C PHE A 70 6.49 -1.85 -12.82
N THR A 71 5.45 -1.10 -13.17
CA THR A 71 4.25 -1.66 -13.83
C THR A 71 4.56 -2.19 -15.22
N GLU A 72 5.42 -1.50 -15.99
CA GLU A 72 5.91 -1.96 -17.29
C GLU A 72 6.67 -3.29 -17.17
N ALA A 73 7.51 -3.45 -16.15
CA ALA A 73 8.27 -4.66 -15.91
C ALA A 73 7.39 -5.87 -15.54
N LEU A 74 6.19 -5.62 -15.00
CA LEU A 74 5.22 -6.64 -14.58
C LEU A 74 4.12 -6.91 -15.61
N LYS A 75 4.24 -6.39 -16.84
CA LYS A 75 3.28 -6.72 -17.92
C LYS A 75 3.36 -8.18 -18.33
N LYS A 76 2.24 -8.71 -18.83
CA LYS A 76 2.09 -10.10 -19.31
C LYS A 76 3.26 -10.59 -20.17
N ASP A 77 3.71 -9.78 -21.13
CA ASP A 77 4.78 -10.17 -22.06
C ASP A 77 6.15 -10.22 -21.39
N ARG A 78 6.37 -9.45 -20.32
CA ARG A 78 7.57 -9.53 -19.48
C ARG A 78 7.49 -10.74 -18.55
N LEU A 79 6.36 -10.92 -17.87
CA LEU A 79 6.15 -12.05 -16.96
C LEU A 79 6.35 -13.40 -17.66
N LYS A 80 5.84 -13.57 -18.88
CA LYS A 80 6.07 -14.78 -19.70
C LYS A 80 7.54 -15.09 -19.91
N LYS A 81 8.40 -14.08 -19.99
CA LYS A 81 9.86 -14.26 -20.14
C LYS A 81 10.55 -14.63 -18.83
N TYR A 82 9.97 -14.31 -17.68
CA TYR A 82 10.52 -14.64 -16.36
C TYR A 82 10.18 -16.06 -15.91
N VAL A 83 9.09 -16.65 -16.40
CA VAL A 83 8.67 -18.04 -16.09
C VAL A 83 9.83 -19.05 -16.15
N PRO A 84 10.64 -19.16 -17.22
CA PRO A 84 11.74 -20.11 -17.25
C PRO A 84 12.83 -19.82 -16.21
N GLN A 85 13.05 -18.56 -15.84
CA GLN A 85 14.02 -18.19 -14.80
C GLN A 85 13.51 -18.63 -13.41
N PHE A 86 12.22 -18.40 -13.12
CA PHE A 86 11.62 -18.86 -11.87
C PHE A 86 11.64 -20.38 -11.73
N ALA A 87 11.37 -21.12 -12.81
CA ALA A 87 11.45 -22.57 -12.81
C ALA A 87 12.88 -23.07 -12.54
N ALA A 88 13.88 -22.47 -13.21
CA ALA A 88 15.27 -22.83 -13.00
C ALA A 88 15.75 -22.60 -11.56
N GLU A 89 15.34 -21.50 -10.91
CA GLU A 89 15.69 -21.21 -9.52
C GLU A 89 14.92 -22.08 -8.50
N ALA A 90 13.72 -22.54 -8.84
CA ALA A 90 12.87 -23.34 -7.94
C ALA A 90 13.21 -24.83 -7.93
N GLU A 91 13.80 -25.34 -9.01
CA GLU A 91 14.16 -26.76 -9.19
C GLU A 91 15.60 -27.08 -8.73
N VAL A 92 16.25 -26.17 -7.99
CA VAL A 92 17.57 -26.34 -7.37
C VAL A 92 17.52 -27.26 -6.14
#